data_AF-A0A959MJ03-F1
#
_entry.id   AF-A0A959MJ03-F1
#
_cell.length_a   1.000
_cell.length_b   1.000
_cell.length_c   1.000
_cell.angle_alpha   90.00
_cell.angle_beta   90.00
_cell.angle_gamma   90.00
#
_symmetry.space_group_name_H-M   'P 1'
#
loop_
_entity.id
_entity.type
_entity.pdbx_description
1 polymer ?
#
loop_
_entity_poly.entity_id
_entity_poly.type
_entity_poly.pdbx_seq_one_letter_code
_entity_poly.pdbx_strand_id
1 'polypeptide(L)'
;MPLIYHITSAGEWAAAKEKGMYEAKSLQAEGFIHCSFDNQVEGVLERYFAGKKDLVKLVIDPEKLTGKLLFDWSKSIADTFPHVYGPINTDAVIEVIRL
;
A
#
# COMPACT_ATOMS: atom_id res chain seq x y z
N MET A 1 13.22 9.80 0.80
CA MET A 1 13.17 8.40 0.27
C MET A 1 12.26 8.37 -0.96
N PRO A 2 12.34 7.39 -1.89
CA PRO A 2 11.39 7.32 -3.00
C PRO A 2 9.96 7.06 -2.50
N LEU A 3 8.96 7.60 -3.19
CA LEU A 3 7.55 7.33 -2.87
C LEU A 3 7.22 5.85 -3.05
N ILE A 4 6.28 5.36 -2.24
CA ILE A 4 5.74 4.00 -2.34
C ILE A 4 4.23 4.05 -2.55
N TYR A 5 3.67 2.96 -3.05
CA TYR A 5 2.28 2.90 -3.48
C TYR A 5 1.56 1.72 -2.84
N HIS A 6 0.34 1.95 -2.38
CA HIS A 6 -0.54 0.88 -1.91
C HIS A 6 -1.87 0.92 -2.66
N ILE A 7 -2.40 -0.25 -3.01
CA ILE A 7 -3.69 -0.36 -3.70
C ILE A 7 -4.72 -0.95 -2.74
N THR A 8 -5.84 -0.26 -2.58
CA THR A 8 -6.97 -0.69 -1.76
C THR A 8 -8.28 -0.26 -2.41
N SER A 9 -9.42 -0.66 -1.84
CA SER A 9 -10.70 -0.14 -2.30
C SER A 9 -10.95 1.29 -1.82
N ALA A 10 -11.71 2.07 -2.59
CA ALA A 10 -12.12 3.42 -2.22
C ALA A 10 -12.90 3.43 -0.90
N GLY A 11 -13.68 2.38 -0.62
CA GLY A 11 -14.42 2.22 0.63
C GLY A 11 -13.52 1.99 1.84
N GLU A 12 -12.54 1.08 1.73
CA GLU A 12 -11.56 0.85 2.79
C GLU A 12 -10.74 2.13 3.07
N TRP A 13 -10.33 2.84 2.02
CA TRP A 13 -9.63 4.12 2.19
C TRP A 13 -10.51 5.19 2.85
N ALA A 14 -11.78 5.30 2.46
CA ALA A 14 -12.70 6.25 3.08
C ALA A 14 -12.85 5.99 4.59
N ALA A 15 -13.03 4.72 4.99
CA ALA A 15 -13.12 4.33 6.39
C ALA A 15 -11.80 4.58 7.17
N ALA A 16 -10.65 4.39 6.52
CA ALA A 16 -9.35 4.68 7.12
C ALA A 16 -9.15 6.18 7.39
N LYS A 17 -9.61 7.05 6.48
CA LYS A 17 -9.56 8.50 6.69
C LYS A 17 -10.32 8.96 7.94
N GLU A 18 -11.47 8.35 8.23
CA GLU A 18 -12.24 8.66 9.44
C GLU A 18 -11.52 8.23 10.72
N LYS A 19 -10.70 7.18 10.64
CA LYS A 19 -9.92 6.63 11.77
C LYS A 19 -8.53 7.23 11.92
N GLY A 20 -8.03 7.93 10.91
CA GLY A 20 -6.66 8.45 10.85
C GLY A 20 -5.59 7.40 10.55
N MET A 21 -5.97 6.13 10.39
CA MET A 21 -5.07 5.00 10.17
C MET A 21 -5.71 4.01 9.19
N TYR A 22 -4.90 3.53 8.25
CA TYR A 22 -5.25 2.47 7.32
C TYR A 22 -4.64 1.13 7.76
N GLU A 23 -5.46 0.10 7.80
CA GLU A 23 -5.05 -1.29 8.05
C GLU A 23 -5.48 -2.15 6.86
N ALA A 24 -4.54 -2.95 6.35
CA ALA A 24 -4.84 -3.97 5.35
C ALA A 24 -5.01 -5.34 6.02
N LYS A 25 -5.73 -6.25 5.34
CA LYS A 25 -5.84 -7.66 5.77
C LYS A 25 -4.47 -8.34 5.91
N SER A 26 -3.50 -8.00 5.06
CA SER A 26 -2.13 -8.53 5.13
C SER A 26 -1.43 -8.15 6.44
N LEU A 27 -1.77 -7.02 7.06
CA LEU A 27 -1.20 -6.66 8.36
C LEU A 27 -1.57 -7.70 9.43
N GLN A 28 -2.80 -8.19 9.43
CA GLN A 28 -3.25 -9.21 10.38
C GLN A 28 -2.78 -10.61 10.00
N ALA A 29 -2.73 -10.93 8.71
CA ALA A 29 -2.38 -12.26 8.23
C ALA A 29 -0.86 -12.52 8.15
N GLU A 30 -0.07 -11.50 7.80
CA GLU A 30 1.35 -11.61 7.46
C GLU A 30 2.24 -10.70 8.33
N GLY A 31 1.65 -9.71 9.02
CA GLY A 31 2.36 -8.79 9.90
C GLY A 31 2.81 -7.48 9.23
N PHE A 32 2.47 -7.26 7.95
CA PHE A 32 2.83 -6.05 7.22
C PHE A 32 1.86 -5.72 6.08
N ILE A 33 1.89 -4.47 5.63
CA ILE A 33 1.12 -3.98 4.49
C ILE A 33 2.02 -3.97 3.24
N HIS A 34 1.58 -4.67 2.19
CA HIS A 34 2.28 -4.66 0.91
C HIS A 34 2.19 -3.29 0.25
N CYS A 35 3.34 -2.70 -0.06
CA CYS A 35 3.44 -1.56 -0.94
C CYS A 35 4.27 -1.94 -2.16
N SER A 36 4.29 -1.05 -3.15
CA SER A 36 5.02 -1.20 -4.41
C SER A 36 5.82 0.07 -4.69
N PHE A 37 6.89 -0.04 -5.48
CA PHE A 37 7.41 1.09 -6.25
C PHE A 37 6.56 1.33 -7.49
N ASP A 38 6.70 2.50 -8.13
CA ASP A 38 5.84 2.90 -9.25
C ASP A 38 5.90 1.90 -10.41
N ASN A 39 7.11 1.45 -10.77
CA ASN A 39 7.34 0.45 -11.82
C ASN A 39 6.76 -0.94 -11.51
N GLN A 40 6.37 -1.21 -10.26
CA GLN A 40 5.81 -2.49 -9.83
C GLN A 40 4.27 -2.45 -9.79
N VAL A 41 3.65 -1.26 -9.80
CA VAL A 41 2.20 -1.07 -9.60
C VAL A 41 1.39 -1.81 -10.66
N GLU A 42 1.74 -1.66 -11.94
CA GLU A 42 1.01 -2.28 -13.05
C GLU A 42 0.96 -3.81 -12.92
N GLY A 43 2.11 -4.43 -12.70
CA GLY A 43 2.18 -5.88 -12.49
C GLY A 43 1.50 -6.37 -11.20
N VAL A 44 1.34 -5.52 -10.18
CA VAL A 44 0.55 -5.86 -8.98
C VAL A 44 -0.95 -5.78 -9.29
N LEU A 45 -1.40 -4.78 -10.04
CA LEU A 45 -2.78 -4.64 -10.46
C LEU A 45 -3.24 -5.85 -11.28
N GLU A 46 -2.44 -6.25 -12.27
CA GLU A 46 -2.75 -7.40 -13.13
C GLU A 46 -2.86 -8.71 -12.32
N ARG A 47 -1.94 -8.95 -11.38
CA ARG A 47 -1.87 -10.23 -10.64
C ARG A 47 -2.91 -10.36 -9.53
N TYR A 48 -3.17 -9.27 -8.80
CA TYR A 48 -3.92 -9.32 -7.54
C TYR A 48 -5.24 -8.55 -7.57
N PHE A 49 -5.44 -7.70 -8.58
CA PHE A 49 -6.58 -6.81 -8.69
C PHE A 49 -7.35 -6.91 -10.02
N ALA A 50 -7.01 -7.88 -10.88
CA ALA A 50 -7.76 -8.15 -12.10
C ALA A 50 -9.26 -8.32 -11.84
N GLY A 51 -10.08 -7.56 -12.57
CA GLY A 51 -11.54 -7.59 -12.46
C GLY A 51 -12.14 -6.89 -11.24
N LYS A 52 -11.31 -6.38 -10.31
CA LYS A 52 -11.79 -5.55 -9.19
C LYS A 52 -12.08 -4.14 -9.66
N LYS A 53 -13.07 -3.51 -9.04
CA LYS A 53 -13.51 -2.14 -9.30
C LYS A 53 -13.36 -1.29 -8.05
N ASP A 54 -13.57 0.01 -8.19
CA ASP A 54 -13.56 0.98 -7.10
C ASP A 54 -12.23 0.96 -6.32
N LEU A 55 -11.12 0.85 -7.05
CA LEU A 55 -9.78 0.83 -6.49
C LEU A 55 -9.19 2.23 -6.45
N VAL A 56 -8.32 2.44 -5.47
CA VAL A 56 -7.48 3.63 -5.36
C VAL A 56 -6.03 3.23 -5.18
N LYS A 57 -5.13 3.98 -5.81
CA LYS A 57 -3.69 3.98 -5.54
C LYS A 57 -3.40 5.08 -4.55
N LEU A 58 -2.96 4.70 -3.36
CA LEU A 58 -2.45 5.60 -2.33
C LEU A 58 -0.99 5.88 -2.65
N VAL A 59 -0.63 7.17 -2.77
CA VAL A 59 0.75 7.63 -2.90
C VAL A 59 1.24 7.99 -1.50
N ILE A 60 2.24 7.26 -1.03
CA ILE A 60 2.72 7.34 0.35
C ILE A 60 4.13 7.93 0.36
N ASP A 61 4.31 8.95 1.21
CA ASP A 61 5.62 9.51 1.53
C ASP A 61 6.23 8.75 2.71
N PRO A 62 7.32 7.99 2.51
CA PRO A 62 7.93 7.22 3.58
C PRO A 62 8.47 8.07 4.73
N GLU A 63 8.80 9.34 4.49
CA GLU A 63 9.35 10.21 5.52
C GLU A 63 8.30 10.63 6.55
N LYS A 64 7.02 10.43 6.23
CA LYS A 64 5.88 10.69 7.11
C LYS A 64 5.32 9.44 7.78
N LEU A 65 5.84 8.25 7.45
CA LEU A 65 5.34 7.01 8.03
C LEU A 65 5.72 6.92 9.51
N THR A 66 4.73 6.63 10.34
CA THR A 66 4.97 6.25 11.75
C THR A 66 5.30 4.76 11.89
N GLY A 67 4.89 3.94 10.91
CA GLY A 67 5.18 2.51 10.84
C GLY A 67 6.58 2.23 10.28
N LYS A 68 7.15 1.08 10.65
CA LYS A 68 8.48 0.67 10.18
C LYS A 68 8.39 0.22 8.71
N LEU A 69 9.11 0.91 7.82
CA LEU A 69 9.26 0.51 6.42
C LEU A 69 10.48 -0.41 6.27
N LEU A 70 10.30 -1.56 5.62
CA LEU A 70 11.37 -2.45 5.18
C LEU A 70 11.22 -2.79 3.70
N PHE A 71 12.31 -3.26 3.10
CA PHE A 71 12.36 -3.67 1.70
C PHE A 71 12.70 -5.15 1.64
N ASP A 72 11.68 -5.98 1.42
CA ASP A 72 11.82 -7.42 1.48
C ASP A 72 11.81 -8.05 0.09
N TRP A 73 12.60 -9.10 -0.08
CA TRP A 73 12.66 -9.87 -1.33
C TRP A 73 11.43 -10.77 -1.49
N SER A 74 10.67 -10.56 -2.57
CA SER A 74 9.59 -11.45 -2.99
C SER A 74 10.14 -12.57 -3.87
N LYS A 75 10.06 -13.81 -3.39
CA LYS A 75 10.49 -14.99 -4.16
C LYS A 75 9.59 -15.27 -5.37
N SER A 76 8.30 -14.95 -5.28
CA SER A 76 7.33 -15.24 -6.35
C SER A 76 7.45 -14.27 -7.53
N ILE A 77 7.85 -13.03 -7.26
CA ILE A 77 8.04 -11.98 -8.28
C ILE A 77 9.51 -11.84 -8.67
N ALA A 78 10.42 -12.36 -7.85
CA ALA A 78 11.87 -12.20 -7.96
C ALA A 78 12.28 -10.71 -8.00
N ASP A 79 11.73 -9.93 -7.06
CA ASP A 79 11.99 -8.51 -6.90
C ASP A 79 11.78 -8.06 -5.44
N THR A 80 12.32 -6.89 -5.07
CA THR A 80 12.20 -6.32 -3.72
C THR A 80 11.02 -5.37 -3.63
N PHE A 81 10.17 -5.56 -2.62
CA PHE A 81 8.97 -4.74 -2.38
C PHE A 81 9.06 -3.98 -1.05
N PRO A 82 8.55 -2.75 -0.98
CA PRO A 82 8.38 -2.03 0.27
C PRO A 82 7.24 -2.64 1.10
N HIS A 83 7.50 -2.93 2.36
CA HIS A 83 6.52 -3.43 3.33
C HIS A 83 6.47 -2.52 4.56
N VAL A 84 5.26 -2.10 4.93
CA VAL A 84 5.02 -1.32 6.14
C VAL A 84 4.60 -2.24 7.28
N TYR A 85 5.45 -2.38 8.28
CA TYR A 85 5.20 -3.17 9.48
C TYR A 85 4.43 -2.34 10.51
N GLY A 86 3.12 -2.24 10.30
CA GLY A 86 2.18 -1.46 11.10
C GLY A 86 1.07 -0.84 10.24
N PRO A 87 0.09 -0.16 10.86
CA PRO A 87 -0.87 0.64 10.12
C PRO A 87 -0.18 1.80 9.39
N ILE A 88 -0.78 2.23 8.28
CA ILE A 88 -0.35 3.44 7.56
C ILE A 88 -1.16 4.62 8.07
N ASN A 89 -0.48 5.60 8.66
CA ASN A 89 -1.08 6.87 9.08
C ASN A 89 -1.54 7.69 7.87
N THR A 90 -2.73 8.27 7.94
CA THR A 90 -3.38 8.89 6.76
C THR A 90 -2.65 10.15 6.27
N ASP A 91 -1.90 10.83 7.13
CA ASP A 91 -1.06 11.98 6.80
C ASP A 91 0.24 11.60 6.03
N ALA A 92 0.62 10.32 6.04
CA ALA A 92 1.65 9.81 5.14
C ALA A 92 1.16 9.62 3.70
N VAL A 93 -0.16 9.57 3.47
CA VAL A 93 -0.76 9.49 2.13
C VAL A 93 -0.90 10.89 1.57
N ILE A 94 -0.03 11.25 0.63
CA ILE A 94 0.06 12.61 0.07
C ILE A 94 -0.82 12.81 -1.17
N GLU A 95 -1.20 11.72 -1.83
CA GLU A 95 -2.08 11.75 -3.01
C GLU A 95 -2.87 10.44 -3.10
N VAL A 96 -4.08 10.52 -3.69
CA VAL A 96 -4.97 9.37 -3.91
C VAL A 96 -5.45 9.41 -5.35
N ILE A 97 -5.10 8.38 -6.12
CA ILE A 97 -5.43 8.27 -7.55
C ILE A 97 -6.50 7.19 -7.71
N ARG A 98 -7.58 7.48 -8.42
CA ARG A 98 -8.58 6.46 -8.79
C ARG A 98 -8.04 5.60 -9.93
N LEU A 99 -8.28 4.29 -9.83
CA LEU A 99 -7.86 3.29 -10.81
C LEU A 99 -9.06 2.70 -11.57
#